data_AF-A0A8X6EZD6-F1
#
_entry.id   AF-A0A8X6EZD6-F1
#
_cell.length_a   1.000
_cell.length_b   1.000
_cell.length_c   1.000
_cell.angle_alpha   90.00
_cell.angle_beta   90.00
_cell.angle_gamma   90.00
#
_symmetry.space_group_name_H-M   'P 1'
#
loop_
_entity.id
_entity.type
_entity.pdbx_description
1 polymer ?
#
loop_
_entity_poly.entity_id
_entity_poly.type
_entity_poly.pdbx_seq_one_letter_code
_entity_poly.pdbx_strand_id
1 'polypeptide(L)'
;MSKCAISRRLFAENYDDFTVHIFTDASAYAYAACAFLRCEFKGQVTVKLMAAKARLAPMKKSTIPRLELLGATLGARLAETVDSILRTTSKTYFWCDSMVVLSWIKKKEPWNTFVGNRVKEIRDLTNIDDWRHVPGEVNPADLATRCCDWSDLLQSKWWEGPGWLYNDEESWPCSEVSETPDEAFLERRKTVVTNVATENEVRFGDRFLYFSSYRKILRMTAYVLRFCNNIKRNSPKLVNSLSCEEIQKAEETLIKIMQSEWPSEIRE
;
A
#
# COMPACT_ATOMS: atom_id res chain seq x y z
N MET A 1 50.16 -1.46 -2.00
CA MET A 1 48.78 -1.35 -1.49
C MET A 1 48.72 -0.16 -0.56
N SER A 2 47.98 0.88 -0.93
CA SER A 2 47.68 2.02 -0.06
C SER A 2 46.90 1.51 1.15
N LYS A 3 47.38 1.74 2.37
CA LYS A 3 46.66 1.34 3.59
C LYS A 3 45.39 2.19 3.70
N CYS A 4 44.22 1.57 3.60
CA CYS A 4 42.95 2.21 3.94
C CYS A 4 42.78 2.18 5.47
N ALA A 5 42.53 3.34 6.08
CA ALA A 5 42.29 3.48 7.51
C ALA A 5 40.96 4.20 7.73
N ILE A 6 40.00 3.50 8.33
CA ILE A 6 38.68 4.05 8.66
C ILE A 6 38.64 4.31 10.15
N SER A 7 38.37 5.56 10.54
CA SER A 7 38.24 5.92 11.94
C SER A 7 36.98 5.29 12.54
N ARG A 8 37.14 4.52 13.63
CA ARG A 8 36.02 3.89 14.36
C ARG A 8 35.35 4.82 15.38
N ARG A 9 35.96 5.97 15.65
CA ARG A 9 35.43 6.95 16.59
C ARG A 9 34.31 7.72 15.90
N LEU A 10 33.07 7.54 16.34
CA LEU A 10 31.92 8.22 15.75
C LEU A 10 31.82 9.68 16.19
N PHE A 11 31.93 9.93 17.49
CA PHE A 11 31.77 11.26 18.10
C PHE A 11 33.11 12.01 18.28
N ALA A 12 33.10 13.33 18.06
CA ALA A 12 34.12 14.21 18.62
C ALA A 12 33.99 14.22 20.17
N GLU A 13 35.00 14.71 20.89
CA GLU A 13 34.96 14.76 22.36
C GLU A 13 33.77 15.63 22.83
N ASN A 14 32.79 15.00 23.50
CA ASN A 14 31.48 15.49 24.00
C ASN A 14 30.26 15.15 23.12
N TYR A 15 29.10 14.98 23.78
CA TYR A 15 27.80 14.76 23.14
C TYR A 15 27.32 16.09 22.53
N ASP A 16 27.82 16.39 21.34
CA ASP A 16 27.38 17.54 20.55
C ASP A 16 26.10 17.20 19.77
N ASP A 17 25.39 18.22 19.30
CA ASP A 17 24.24 18.06 18.40
C ASP A 17 24.66 17.23 17.18
N PHE A 18 23.97 16.11 17.00
CA PHE A 18 24.19 15.22 15.88
C PHE A 18 22.88 14.85 15.21
N THR A 19 22.97 14.58 13.91
CA THR A 19 21.84 14.14 13.10
C THR A 19 22.18 12.83 12.42
N VAL A 20 21.17 11.99 12.24
CA VAL A 20 21.28 10.71 11.54
C VAL A 20 20.67 10.85 10.16
N HIS A 21 21.39 10.41 9.13
CA HIS A 21 20.94 10.50 7.74
C HIS A 21 20.89 9.10 7.14
N ILE A 22 19.68 8.65 6.83
CA ILE A 22 19.42 7.35 6.21
C ILE A 22 19.18 7.56 4.73
N PHE A 23 20.02 6.98 3.90
CA PHE A 23 19.85 6.96 2.45
C PHE A 23 19.36 5.61 2.00
N THR A 24 18.47 5.60 1.04
CA THR A 24 17.90 4.37 0.48
C THR A 24 17.93 4.43 -1.03
N ASP A 25 18.14 3.28 -1.65
CA ASP A 25 18.12 3.11 -3.09
C ASP A 25 17.74 1.66 -3.45
N ALA A 26 17.29 1.46 -4.70
CA ALA A 26 17.12 0.15 -5.28
C ALA A 26 17.41 0.11 -6.78
N SER A 27 18.08 -0.95 -7.20
CA SER A 27 18.23 -1.35 -8.59
C SER A 27 17.39 -2.59 -8.90
N ALA A 28 17.40 -3.02 -10.16
CA ALA A 28 16.80 -4.29 -10.58
C ALA A 28 17.41 -5.52 -9.87
N TYR A 29 18.61 -5.40 -9.29
CA TYR A 29 19.37 -6.51 -8.74
C TYR A 29 19.43 -6.52 -7.22
N ALA A 30 19.40 -5.35 -6.59
CA ALA A 30 19.52 -5.21 -5.14
C ALA A 30 18.88 -3.92 -4.65
N TYR A 31 18.53 -3.88 -3.36
CA TYR A 31 18.09 -2.68 -2.67
C TYR A 31 18.89 -2.53 -1.39
N ALA A 32 19.17 -1.28 -1.01
CA ALA A 32 20.09 -0.98 0.07
C ALA A 32 19.66 0.24 0.88
N ALA A 33 20.22 0.33 2.07
CA ALA A 33 20.18 1.50 2.92
C ALA A 33 21.53 1.73 3.59
N CYS A 34 21.93 2.99 3.78
CA CYS A 34 23.11 3.37 4.54
C CYS A 34 22.78 4.51 5.51
N ALA A 35 23.40 4.46 6.69
CA ALA A 35 23.19 5.40 7.79
C ALA A 35 24.48 6.18 8.04
N PHE A 36 24.40 7.50 7.96
CA PHE A 36 25.48 8.42 8.28
C PHE A 36 25.17 9.20 9.55
N LEU A 37 26.20 9.41 10.36
CA LEU A 37 26.18 10.35 11.48
C LEU A 37 26.80 11.66 11.01
N ARG A 38 26.07 12.76 11.14
CA ARG A 38 26.59 14.12 10.99
C ARG A 38 26.72 14.73 12.38
N CYS A 39 27.93 15.14 12.75
CA CYS A 39 28.20 15.89 13.98
C CYS A 39 28.74 17.26 13.63
N GLU A 40 28.29 18.28 14.34
CA GLU A 40 28.77 19.63 14.20
C GLU A 40 29.32 20.15 15.53
N PHE A 41 30.61 20.49 15.55
CA PHE A 41 31.26 20.99 16.75
C PHE A 41 32.14 22.18 16.43
N LYS A 42 31.87 23.32 17.09
CA LYS A 42 32.65 24.57 16.93
C LYS A 42 32.81 24.97 15.45
N GLY A 43 31.76 24.80 14.65
CA GLY A 43 31.75 25.11 13.21
C GLY A 43 32.47 24.08 12.32
N GLN A 44 32.92 22.95 12.88
CA GLN A 44 33.46 21.83 12.12
C GLN A 44 32.42 20.72 11.98
N VAL A 45 32.04 20.42 10.74
CA VAL A 45 31.14 19.32 10.42
C VAL A 45 31.95 18.06 10.12
N THR A 46 31.53 16.95 10.70
CA THR A 46 32.05 15.61 10.38
C THR A 46 30.91 14.69 10.01
N VAL A 47 31.11 13.92 8.94
CA VAL A 47 30.16 12.92 8.45
C VAL A 47 30.84 11.57 8.43
N LYS A 48 30.17 10.55 8.97
CA LYS A 48 30.71 9.18 9.05
C LYS A 48 29.64 8.14 8.81
N LEU A 49 29.96 7.15 7.99
CA LEU A 49 29.12 5.96 7.83
C LEU A 49 29.10 5.16 9.13
N MET A 50 27.90 4.97 9.69
CA MET A 50 27.68 4.14 10.87
C MET A 50 27.38 2.69 10.49
N ALA A 51 26.49 2.52 9.52
CA ALA A 51 26.00 1.21 9.12
C ALA A 51 25.50 1.24 7.69
N ALA A 52 25.59 0.11 7.01
CA ALA A 52 24.97 -0.09 5.71
C ALA A 52 24.42 -1.50 5.60
N LYS A 53 23.35 -1.66 4.83
CA LYS A 53 22.68 -2.92 4.63
C LYS A 53 22.16 -3.01 3.21
N ALA A 54 22.50 -4.10 2.51
CA ALA A 54 22.01 -4.41 1.18
C ALA A 54 21.31 -5.77 1.17
N ARG A 55 20.36 -5.95 0.25
CA ARG A 55 19.67 -7.22 0.00
C ARG A 55 19.48 -7.41 -1.50
N LEU A 56 19.64 -8.66 -1.96
CA LEU A 56 19.35 -9.00 -3.35
C LEU A 56 17.85 -8.88 -3.62
N ALA A 57 17.51 -8.42 -4.83
CA ALA A 57 16.14 -8.33 -5.29
C ALA A 57 15.50 -9.74 -5.32
N PRO A 58 14.20 -9.86 -5.00
CA PRO A 58 13.51 -11.14 -5.06
C PRO A 58 13.59 -11.78 -6.45
N MET A 59 13.76 -13.11 -6.50
CA MET A 59 13.81 -13.88 -7.77
C MET A 59 12.55 -13.71 -8.62
N LYS A 60 11.39 -13.48 -7.98
CA LYS A 60 10.16 -13.14 -8.70
C LYS A 60 10.23 -11.68 -9.12
N LYS A 61 10.05 -11.42 -10.43
CA LYS A 61 10.04 -10.08 -11.01
C LYS A 61 9.14 -9.14 -10.19
N SER A 62 9.75 -8.11 -9.64
CA SER A 62 9.09 -6.98 -8.98
C SER A 62 9.36 -5.73 -9.81
N THR A 63 8.43 -4.77 -9.78
CA THR A 63 8.64 -3.47 -10.43
C THR A 63 9.71 -2.68 -9.68
N ILE A 64 10.40 -1.78 -10.38
CA ILE A 64 11.42 -0.90 -9.76
C ILE A 64 10.85 -0.13 -8.56
N PRO A 65 9.67 0.52 -8.65
CA PRO A 65 9.07 1.20 -7.48
C PRO A 65 8.85 0.30 -6.26
N ARG A 66 8.50 -0.97 -6.47
CA ARG A 66 8.35 -1.92 -5.35
C ARG A 66 9.70 -2.29 -4.72
N LEU A 67 10.77 -2.34 -5.50
CA LEU A 67 12.13 -2.55 -4.98
C LEU A 67 12.61 -1.31 -4.22
N GLU A 68 12.37 -0.12 -4.73
CA GLU A 68 12.65 1.14 -4.05
C GLU A 68 11.91 1.22 -2.70
N LEU A 69 10.63 0.82 -2.66
CA LEU A 69 9.86 0.75 -1.41
C LEU A 69 10.42 -0.29 -0.42
N LEU A 70 11.01 -1.39 -0.91
CA LEU A 70 11.73 -2.33 -0.06
C LEU A 70 13.02 -1.71 0.49
N GLY A 71 13.73 -0.91 -0.30
CA GLY A 71 14.86 -0.07 0.14
C GLY A 71 14.46 0.89 1.25
N ALA A 72 13.38 1.65 1.05
CA ALA A 72 12.80 2.54 2.07
C ALA A 72 12.44 1.79 3.37
N THR A 73 11.79 0.62 3.24
CA THR A 73 11.45 -0.23 4.40
C THR A 73 12.71 -0.71 5.13
N LEU A 74 13.78 -1.05 4.38
CA LEU A 74 15.06 -1.44 4.95
C LEU A 74 15.72 -0.28 5.69
N GLY A 75 15.63 0.94 5.15
CA GLY A 75 16.11 2.17 5.77
C GLY A 75 15.40 2.49 7.09
N ALA A 76 14.06 2.38 7.14
CA ALA A 76 13.28 2.57 8.37
C ALA A 76 13.73 1.62 9.49
N ARG A 77 13.92 0.33 9.17
CA ARG A 77 14.43 -0.66 10.13
C ARG A 77 15.89 -0.41 10.54
N LEU A 78 16.71 0.11 9.62
CA LEU A 78 18.09 0.47 9.92
C LEU A 78 18.13 1.65 10.90
N ALA A 79 17.27 2.65 10.73
CA ALA A 79 17.13 3.76 11.67
C ALA A 79 16.75 3.28 13.07
N GLU A 80 15.73 2.42 13.20
CA GLU A 80 15.33 1.84 14.49
C GLU A 80 16.51 1.10 15.16
N THR A 81 17.29 0.35 14.37
CA THR A 81 18.49 -0.33 14.88
C THR A 81 19.54 0.69 15.37
N VAL A 82 19.81 1.73 14.59
CA VAL A 82 20.77 2.78 14.94
C VAL A 82 20.34 3.53 16.20
N ASP A 83 19.08 3.93 16.29
CA ASP A 83 18.51 4.62 17.45
C ASP A 83 18.64 3.78 18.73
N SER A 84 18.33 2.49 18.65
CA SER A 84 18.49 1.56 19.78
C SER A 84 19.94 1.44 20.28
N ILE A 85 20.92 1.61 19.40
CA ILE A 85 22.36 1.55 19.72
C ILE A 85 22.83 2.88 20.31
N LEU A 86 22.38 4.00 19.74
CA LEU A 86 22.76 5.35 20.18
C LEU A 86 22.16 5.72 21.53
N ARG A 87 21.00 5.13 21.89
CA ARG A 87 20.31 5.33 23.18
C ARG A 87 20.05 6.80 23.52
N THR A 88 19.97 7.65 22.50
CA THR A 88 19.81 9.09 22.61
C THR A 88 18.93 9.57 21.46
N THR A 89 17.96 10.41 21.74
CA THR A 89 17.11 11.01 20.71
C THR A 89 17.95 11.84 19.77
N SER A 90 17.82 11.59 18.46
CA SER A 90 18.52 12.34 17.42
C SER A 90 17.58 12.69 16.28
N LYS A 91 17.77 13.87 15.70
CA LYS A 91 17.03 14.28 14.50
C LYS A 91 17.48 13.36 13.36
N THR A 92 16.53 12.62 12.79
CA THR A 92 16.80 11.63 11.75
C THR A 92 16.16 12.08 10.45
N TYR A 93 16.90 11.98 9.35
CA TYR A 93 16.42 12.28 8.00
C TYR A 93 16.46 11.04 7.13
N PHE A 94 15.45 10.87 6.30
CA PHE A 94 15.37 9.78 5.34
C PHE A 94 15.43 10.35 3.92
N TRP A 95 16.35 9.83 3.11
CA TRP A 95 16.62 10.30 1.76
C TRP A 95 16.32 9.20 0.75
N CYS A 96 15.49 9.53 -0.23
CA CYS A 96 15.07 8.64 -1.29
C CYS A 96 15.00 9.42 -2.62
N ASP A 97 15.51 8.84 -3.70
CA ASP A 97 15.44 9.38 -5.06
C ASP A 97 14.12 9.04 -5.78
N SER A 98 13.34 8.10 -5.25
CA SER A 98 12.06 7.73 -5.83
C SER A 98 10.91 8.64 -5.39
N MET A 99 10.47 9.49 -6.32
CA MET A 99 9.23 10.27 -6.19
C MET A 99 7.99 9.39 -5.95
N VAL A 100 7.96 8.18 -6.54
CA VAL A 100 6.85 7.23 -6.37
C VAL A 100 6.79 6.74 -4.92
N VAL A 101 7.92 6.35 -4.35
CA VAL A 101 8.00 5.90 -2.96
C VAL A 101 7.68 7.02 -1.98
N LEU A 102 8.24 8.21 -2.19
CA LEU A 102 7.94 9.38 -1.35
C LEU A 102 6.45 9.72 -1.38
N SER A 103 5.82 9.65 -2.55
CA SER A 103 4.37 9.79 -2.67
C SER A 103 3.61 8.75 -1.84
N TRP A 104 3.97 7.46 -1.95
CA TRP A 104 3.32 6.40 -1.19
C TRP A 104 3.43 6.61 0.32
N ILE A 105 4.60 7.07 0.78
CA ILE A 105 4.87 7.36 2.20
C ILE A 105 4.11 8.60 2.67
N LYS A 106 4.01 9.66 1.86
CA LYS A 106 3.37 10.93 2.27
C LYS A 106 1.84 10.93 2.12
N LYS A 107 1.29 10.23 1.12
CA LYS A 107 -0.15 10.30 0.80
C LYS A 107 -0.96 9.17 1.43
N LYS A 108 -2.15 9.51 1.93
CA LYS A 108 -3.09 8.55 2.50
C LYS A 108 -4.09 8.07 1.44
N GLU A 109 -3.65 7.12 0.61
CA GLU A 109 -4.48 6.46 -0.42
C GLU A 109 -4.70 4.98 -0.09
N PRO A 110 -5.76 4.34 -0.64
CA PRO A 110 -5.99 2.91 -0.47
C PRO A 110 -5.05 2.11 -1.36
N TRP A 111 -3.76 2.11 -1.04
CA TRP A 111 -2.76 1.30 -1.72
C TRP A 111 -3.10 -0.20 -1.63
N ASN A 112 -2.67 -0.97 -2.62
CA ASN A 112 -2.82 -2.42 -2.56
C ASN A 112 -2.06 -3.04 -1.38
N THR A 113 -2.28 -4.32 -1.11
CA THR A 113 -1.74 -4.99 0.08
C THR A 113 -0.21 -4.94 0.15
N PHE A 114 0.51 -5.02 -0.98
CA PHE A 114 1.96 -5.00 -0.97
C PHE A 114 2.49 -3.64 -0.52
N VAL A 115 2.04 -2.56 -1.17
CA VAL A 115 2.47 -1.19 -0.89
C VAL A 115 1.93 -0.74 0.47
N GLY A 116 0.64 -0.96 0.73
CA GLY A 116 -0.02 -0.55 1.97
C GLY A 116 0.63 -1.13 3.23
N ASN A 117 1.01 -2.40 3.23
CA ASN A 117 1.66 -3.01 4.40
C ASN A 117 3.05 -2.42 4.67
N ARG A 118 3.84 -2.12 3.63
CA ARG A 118 5.19 -1.54 3.76
C ARG A 118 5.14 -0.06 4.13
N VAL A 119 4.24 0.70 3.51
CA VAL A 119 3.98 2.10 3.89
C VAL A 119 3.53 2.18 5.34
N LYS A 120 2.67 1.26 5.79
CA LYS A 120 2.27 1.19 7.21
C LYS A 120 3.49 0.98 8.10
N GLU A 121 4.32 -0.03 7.80
CA GLU A 121 5.53 -0.30 8.58
C GLU A 121 6.47 0.91 8.63
N ILE A 122 6.72 1.57 7.50
CA ILE A 122 7.56 2.79 7.44
C ILE A 122 6.98 3.89 8.35
N ARG A 123 5.67 4.12 8.29
CA ARG A 123 4.99 5.15 9.11
C ARG A 123 4.91 4.79 10.59
N ASP A 124 4.91 3.51 10.93
CA ASP A 124 4.94 3.04 12.31
C ASP A 124 6.36 3.23 12.91
N LEU A 125 7.41 3.15 12.08
CA LEU A 125 8.82 3.27 12.49
C LEU A 125 9.42 4.67 12.36
N THR A 126 8.83 5.56 11.56
CA THR A 126 9.43 6.86 11.18
C THR A 126 8.37 7.95 11.10
N ASN A 127 8.79 9.21 11.26
CA ASN A 127 7.93 10.34 10.97
C ASN A 127 7.91 10.63 9.45
N ILE A 128 6.73 10.90 8.90
CA ILE A 128 6.50 11.14 7.47
C ILE A 128 7.23 12.40 7.00
N ASP A 129 7.33 13.42 7.86
CA ASP A 129 7.92 14.72 7.51
C ASP A 129 9.45 14.68 7.40
N ASP A 130 10.08 13.63 7.95
CA ASP A 130 11.52 13.42 7.88
C ASP A 130 11.99 12.81 6.55
N TRP A 131 11.05 12.37 5.69
CA TRP A 131 11.33 11.83 4.36
C TRP A 131 11.50 12.93 3.31
N ARG A 132 12.69 12.98 2.72
CA ARG A 132 13.15 13.97 1.75
C ARG A 132 13.61 13.31 0.46
N HIS A 133 13.51 14.10 -0.62
CA HIS A 133 14.08 13.70 -1.90
C HIS A 133 15.57 13.99 -1.96
N VAL A 134 16.33 13.09 -2.58
CA VAL A 134 17.71 13.33 -3.00
C VAL A 134 17.85 12.91 -4.48
N PRO A 135 18.47 13.71 -5.36
CA PRO A 135 18.75 13.25 -6.72
C PRO A 135 19.64 12.00 -6.71
N GLY A 136 19.35 11.04 -7.60
CA GLY A 136 20.06 9.76 -7.66
C GLY A 136 21.57 9.91 -7.88
N GLU A 137 22.00 10.93 -8.61
CA GLU A 137 23.42 11.22 -8.89
C GLU A 137 24.23 11.59 -7.65
N VAL A 138 23.55 12.11 -6.62
CA VAL A 138 24.17 12.51 -5.34
C VAL A 138 23.70 11.64 -4.17
N ASN A 139 23.02 10.53 -4.47
CA ASN A 139 22.55 9.56 -3.49
C ASN A 139 23.66 8.52 -3.19
N PRO A 140 24.25 8.52 -1.98
CA PRO A 140 25.31 7.57 -1.63
C PRO A 140 24.82 6.12 -1.54
N ALA A 141 23.51 5.85 -1.47
CA ALA A 141 22.99 4.48 -1.44
C ALA A 141 23.15 3.74 -2.78
N ASP A 142 23.36 4.45 -3.89
CA ASP A 142 23.54 3.88 -5.23
C ASP A 142 24.77 2.94 -5.32
N LEU A 143 25.87 3.28 -4.64
CA LEU A 143 27.05 2.41 -4.54
C LEU A 143 26.78 1.09 -3.81
N ALA A 144 25.74 1.02 -2.98
CA ALA A 144 25.36 -0.19 -2.26
C ALA A 144 24.38 -1.07 -3.05
N THR A 145 23.74 -0.53 -4.10
CA THR A 145 22.80 -1.26 -4.98
C THR A 145 23.45 -1.68 -6.30
N ARG A 146 24.45 -0.94 -6.77
CA ARG A 146 25.33 -1.27 -7.88
C ARG A 146 26.54 -1.99 -7.31
N CYS A 147 26.73 -3.26 -7.64
CA CYS A 147 27.92 -4.00 -7.24
C CYS A 147 29.16 -3.20 -7.66
N CYS A 148 29.90 -2.61 -6.71
CA CYS A 148 31.05 -1.76 -6.98
C CYS A 148 32.37 -2.52 -6.74
N ASP A 149 33.41 -2.14 -7.48
CA ASP A 149 34.76 -2.66 -7.23
C ASP A 149 35.35 -1.98 -5.99
N TRP A 150 36.30 -2.65 -5.34
CA TRP A 150 37.07 -2.10 -4.24
C TRP A 150 37.77 -0.80 -4.61
N SER A 151 38.21 -0.64 -5.87
CA SER A 151 38.78 0.61 -6.37
C SER A 151 37.81 1.78 -6.30
N ASP A 152 36.55 1.56 -6.69
CA ASP A 152 35.51 2.59 -6.72
C ASP A 152 35.14 3.04 -5.30
N LEU A 153 35.10 2.09 -4.37
CA LEU A 153 34.86 2.36 -2.96
C LEU A 153 35.98 3.20 -2.33
N LEU A 154 37.24 2.89 -2.66
CA LEU A 154 38.41 3.65 -2.19
C LEU A 154 38.44 5.07 -2.77
N GLN A 155 38.15 5.22 -4.07
CA GLN A 155 38.17 6.50 -4.75
C GLN A 155 37.04 7.42 -4.30
N SER A 156 35.84 6.87 -4.11
CA SER A 156 34.67 7.62 -3.63
C SER A 156 34.77 8.02 -2.16
N LYS A 157 35.58 7.31 -1.36
CA LYS A 157 35.62 7.43 0.10
C LYS A 157 34.23 7.39 0.71
N TRP A 158 33.40 6.46 0.24
CA TRP A 158 31.98 6.38 0.57
C TRP A 158 31.66 6.50 2.08
N TRP A 159 32.57 6.05 2.95
CA TRP A 159 32.41 6.17 4.41
C TRP A 159 32.47 7.60 4.97
N GLU A 160 32.92 8.59 4.19
CA GLU A 160 32.91 10.02 4.52
C GLU A 160 31.57 10.70 4.15
N GLY A 161 30.68 9.99 3.45
CA GLY A 161 29.38 10.51 3.04
C GLY A 161 29.45 11.55 1.92
N PRO A 162 28.30 12.05 1.46
CA PRO A 162 28.25 12.98 0.35
C PRO A 162 28.68 14.39 0.77
N GLY A 163 29.42 15.08 -0.11
CA GLY A 163 30.01 16.38 0.18
C GLY A 163 28.99 17.47 0.57
N TRP A 164 27.77 17.43 0.04
CA TRP A 164 26.73 18.40 0.37
C TRP A 164 26.24 18.30 1.82
N LEU A 165 26.42 17.16 2.49
CA LEU A 165 25.99 16.94 3.86
C LEU A 165 26.86 17.69 4.89
N TYR A 166 28.02 18.19 4.45
CA TYR A 166 28.89 19.07 5.23
C TYR A 166 28.40 20.51 5.28
N ASN A 167 27.47 20.89 4.39
CA ASN A 167 26.87 22.22 4.39
C ASN A 167 25.71 22.29 5.39
N ASP A 168 25.17 23.50 5.54
CA ASP A 168 23.98 23.79 6.33
C ASP A 168 22.73 23.13 5.72
N GLU A 169 21.72 22.88 6.57
CA GLU A 169 20.49 22.17 6.21
C GLU A 169 19.75 22.82 5.03
N GLU A 170 19.82 24.14 4.91
CA GLU A 170 19.21 24.93 3.83
C GLU A 170 19.84 24.66 2.46
N SER A 171 21.09 24.18 2.43
CA SER A 171 21.83 23.89 1.21
C SER A 171 21.72 22.42 0.78
N TRP A 172 21.05 21.58 1.58
CA TRP A 172 20.86 20.18 1.23
C TRP A 172 19.91 20.03 0.03
N PRO A 173 20.10 19.00 -0.80
CA PRO A 173 19.20 18.76 -1.92
C PRO A 173 17.80 18.49 -1.39
N CYS A 174 16.86 19.39 -1.65
CA CYS A 174 15.45 19.16 -1.32
C CYS A 174 14.62 19.62 -2.51
N SER A 175 14.15 18.68 -3.31
CA SER A 175 13.15 18.97 -4.33
C SER A 175 11.78 18.98 -3.67
N GLU A 176 11.01 20.05 -3.86
CA GLU A 176 9.60 20.04 -3.50
C GLU A 176 8.90 18.91 -4.28
N VAL A 177 8.19 18.04 -3.56
CA VAL A 177 7.36 17.00 -4.16
C VAL A 177 6.07 17.68 -4.62
N SER A 178 6.12 18.38 -5.75
CA SER A 178 5.00 19.15 -6.29
C SER A 178 3.93 18.25 -6.90
N GLU A 179 4.34 17.17 -7.57
CA GLU A 179 3.43 16.28 -8.30
C GLU A 179 3.68 14.80 -8.00
N THR A 180 2.59 14.05 -7.87
CA THR A 180 2.64 12.58 -7.80
C THR A 180 2.87 12.01 -9.18
N PRO A 181 3.87 11.14 -9.38
CA PRO A 181 3.98 10.42 -10.64
C PRO A 181 2.75 9.53 -10.86
N ASP A 182 2.25 9.48 -12.10
CA ASP A 182 1.11 8.62 -12.47
C ASP A 182 1.36 7.15 -12.11
N GLU A 183 2.63 6.72 -12.20
CA GLU A 183 3.08 5.38 -11.82
C GLU A 183 2.72 5.01 -10.38
N ALA A 184 2.69 5.98 -9.47
CA ALA A 184 2.31 5.75 -8.08
C ALA A 184 0.87 5.23 -7.96
N PHE A 185 -0.03 5.66 -8.85
CA PHE A 185 -1.44 5.27 -8.84
C PHE A 185 -1.70 3.89 -9.46
N LEU A 186 -0.74 3.30 -10.19
CA LEU A 186 -0.84 1.93 -10.70
C LEU A 186 -1.03 0.90 -9.58
N GLU A 187 -0.52 1.20 -8.38
CA GLU A 187 -0.59 0.34 -7.20
C GLU A 187 -1.77 0.68 -6.27
N ARG A 188 -2.63 1.63 -6.64
CA ARG A 188 -3.89 1.91 -5.93
C ARG A 188 -4.80 0.70 -6.02
N ARG A 189 -5.51 0.36 -4.94
CA ARG A 189 -6.55 -0.70 -4.99
C ARG A 189 -7.53 -0.33 -6.08
N LYS A 190 -7.69 -1.23 -7.06
CA LYS A 190 -8.76 -1.12 -8.03
C LYS A 190 -10.06 -1.33 -7.28
N THR A 191 -10.84 -0.27 -7.11
CA THR A 191 -12.22 -0.37 -6.67
C THR A 191 -12.95 -1.13 -7.77
N VAL A 192 -13.38 -2.37 -7.50
CA VAL A 192 -14.33 -3.06 -8.37
C VAL A 192 -15.65 -2.33 -8.18
N VAL A 193 -15.90 -1.35 -9.03
CA VAL A 193 -17.23 -0.76 -9.14
C VAL A 193 -18.07 -1.78 -9.88
N THR A 194 -18.81 -2.60 -9.13
CA THR A 194 -19.87 -3.40 -9.72
C THR A 194 -20.98 -2.43 -10.11
N ASN A 195 -20.99 -2.00 -11.37
CA ASN A 195 -22.16 -1.33 -11.93
C ASN A 195 -23.30 -2.37 -11.93
N VAL A 196 -24.17 -2.28 -10.94
CA VAL A 196 -25.49 -2.92 -11.04
C VAL A 196 -26.25 -2.08 -12.06
N ALA A 197 -26.20 -2.48 -13.33
CA ALA A 197 -27.10 -1.96 -14.33
C ALA A 197 -28.51 -2.40 -13.93
N THR A 198 -29.27 -1.51 -13.29
CA THR A 198 -30.73 -1.61 -13.26
C THR A 198 -31.25 -1.16 -14.63
N GLU A 199 -30.99 -1.95 -15.67
CA GLU A 199 -31.64 -1.75 -16.96
C GLU A 199 -33.02 -2.44 -16.93
N ASN A 200 -34.05 -1.59 -17.03
CA ASN A 200 -35.46 -1.83 -17.32
C ASN A 200 -36.21 -2.85 -16.44
N GLU A 201 -37.43 -2.49 -16.05
CA GLU A 201 -38.37 -3.32 -15.30
C GLU A 201 -38.54 -4.70 -15.94
N VAL A 202 -37.76 -5.68 -15.48
CA VAL A 202 -38.16 -7.08 -15.62
C VAL A 202 -39.41 -7.20 -14.77
N ARG A 203 -40.58 -7.22 -15.43
CA ARG A 203 -41.86 -7.46 -14.75
C ARG A 203 -41.69 -8.77 -13.98
N PHE A 204 -42.03 -8.78 -12.69
CA PHE A 204 -41.87 -9.97 -11.87
C PHE A 204 -42.63 -11.16 -12.49
N GLY A 205 -43.72 -10.86 -13.21
CA GLY A 205 -44.51 -11.77 -14.04
C GLY A 205 -43.70 -12.52 -15.11
N ASP A 206 -42.68 -11.91 -15.70
CA ASP A 206 -41.86 -12.53 -16.76
C ASP A 206 -41.07 -13.73 -16.22
N ARG A 207 -40.81 -13.76 -14.91
CA ARG A 207 -40.17 -14.91 -14.25
C ARG A 207 -41.05 -16.16 -14.26
N PHE A 208 -42.36 -16.02 -14.44
CA PHE A 208 -43.27 -17.15 -14.57
C PHE A 208 -43.30 -17.73 -15.99
N LEU A 209 -42.92 -16.95 -17.02
CA LEU A 209 -42.79 -17.44 -18.40
C LEU A 209 -41.68 -18.49 -18.56
N TYR A 210 -40.74 -18.55 -17.60
CA TYR A 210 -39.70 -19.59 -17.54
C TYR A 210 -40.28 -21.02 -17.44
N PHE A 211 -41.49 -21.18 -16.90
CA PHE A 211 -42.11 -22.48 -16.72
C PHE A 211 -43.10 -22.80 -17.85
N SER A 212 -42.85 -23.90 -18.57
CA SER A 212 -43.76 -24.41 -19.60
C SER A 212 -45.03 -25.12 -19.07
N SER A 213 -45.28 -25.07 -17.75
CA SER A 213 -46.39 -25.79 -17.13
C SER A 213 -47.00 -25.00 -15.98
N TYR A 214 -48.27 -24.65 -16.14
CA TYR A 214 -49.07 -23.97 -15.13
C TYR A 214 -49.07 -24.69 -13.77
N ARG A 215 -49.20 -26.02 -13.77
CA ARG A 215 -49.14 -26.84 -12.54
C ARG A 215 -47.80 -26.73 -11.82
N LYS A 216 -46.68 -26.57 -12.54
CA LYS A 216 -45.36 -26.39 -11.94
C LYS A 216 -45.24 -25.02 -11.27
N ILE A 217 -45.77 -23.98 -11.92
CA ILE A 217 -45.79 -22.60 -11.38
C ILE A 217 -46.59 -22.58 -10.08
N LEU A 218 -47.82 -23.14 -10.08
CA LEU A 218 -48.68 -23.20 -8.90
C LEU A 218 -47.99 -23.88 -7.71
N ARG A 219 -47.37 -25.05 -7.94
CA ARG A 219 -46.69 -25.78 -6.86
C ARG A 219 -45.48 -25.01 -6.33
N MET A 220 -44.68 -24.41 -7.21
CA MET A 220 -43.54 -23.58 -6.82
C MET A 220 -44.00 -22.41 -5.95
N THR A 221 -44.98 -21.64 -6.42
CA THR A 221 -45.53 -20.49 -5.69
C THR A 221 -46.12 -20.92 -4.34
N ALA A 222 -46.83 -22.04 -4.29
CA ALA A 222 -47.37 -22.58 -3.04
C ALA A 222 -46.25 -22.95 -2.04
N TYR A 223 -45.16 -23.56 -2.50
CA TYR A 223 -44.01 -23.85 -1.63
C TYR A 223 -43.31 -22.57 -1.13
N VAL A 224 -43.18 -21.54 -1.97
CA VAL A 224 -42.63 -20.24 -1.55
C VAL A 224 -43.51 -19.59 -0.49
N LEU A 225 -44.83 -19.54 -0.71
CA LEU A 225 -45.77 -19.01 0.27
C LEU A 225 -45.76 -19.79 1.58
N ARG A 226 -45.69 -21.12 1.51
CA ARG A 226 -45.53 -21.99 2.68
C ARG A 226 -44.24 -21.68 3.42
N PHE A 227 -43.11 -21.54 2.72
CA PHE A 227 -41.83 -21.19 3.33
C PHE A 227 -41.95 -19.86 4.09
N CYS A 228 -42.51 -18.82 3.44
CA CYS A 228 -42.78 -17.53 4.06
C CYS A 228 -43.70 -17.61 5.29
N ASN A 229 -44.68 -18.52 5.29
CA ASN A 229 -45.50 -18.79 6.46
C ASN A 229 -44.70 -19.50 7.57
N ASN A 230 -43.90 -20.50 7.20
CA ASN A 230 -43.10 -21.30 8.11
C ASN A 230 -41.93 -20.53 8.76
N ILE A 231 -41.53 -19.36 8.25
CA ILE A 231 -40.53 -18.52 8.93
C ILE A 231 -41.15 -17.52 9.93
N LYS A 232 -42.47 -17.31 9.90
CA LYS A 232 -43.16 -16.43 10.86
C LYS A 232 -43.20 -17.06 12.26
N ARG A 233 -42.94 -16.25 13.30
CA ARG A 233 -42.72 -16.70 14.68
C ARG A 233 -43.91 -17.44 15.29
N ASN A 234 -45.14 -17.09 14.91
CA ASN A 234 -46.39 -17.62 15.48
C ASN A 234 -47.28 -18.35 14.46
N SER A 235 -46.75 -18.73 13.30
CA SER A 235 -47.53 -19.44 12.26
C SER A 235 -47.37 -20.96 12.40
N PRO A 236 -48.43 -21.75 12.16
CA PRO A 236 -48.34 -23.20 12.14
C PRO A 236 -47.39 -23.65 11.04
N LYS A 237 -46.46 -24.55 11.37
CA LYS A 237 -45.47 -25.06 10.42
C LYS A 237 -46.08 -26.19 9.60
N LEU A 238 -46.11 -26.01 8.28
CA LEU A 238 -46.62 -27.00 7.35
C LEU A 238 -45.45 -27.76 6.71
N VAL A 239 -45.42 -29.09 6.82
CA VAL A 239 -44.30 -29.94 6.37
C VAL A 239 -44.74 -31.04 5.39
N ASN A 240 -46.04 -31.35 5.33
CA ASN A 240 -46.61 -32.44 4.52
C ASN A 240 -46.81 -32.04 3.05
N SER A 241 -47.48 -32.84 2.23
CA SER A 241 -47.84 -32.46 0.85
C SER A 241 -48.61 -31.12 0.80
N LEU A 242 -48.55 -30.43 -0.35
CA LEU A 242 -49.34 -29.20 -0.56
C LEU A 242 -50.84 -29.51 -0.44
N SER A 243 -51.55 -28.75 0.39
CA SER A 243 -53.01 -28.83 0.47
C SER A 243 -53.66 -28.12 -0.72
N CYS A 244 -54.93 -28.43 -1.00
CA CYS A 244 -55.70 -27.72 -2.02
C CYS A 244 -55.79 -26.21 -1.73
N GLU A 245 -55.90 -25.83 -0.45
CA GLU A 245 -55.95 -24.43 -0.02
C GLU A 245 -54.64 -23.68 -0.34
N GLU A 246 -53.49 -24.34 -0.16
CA GLU A 246 -52.19 -23.74 -0.49
C GLU A 246 -52.03 -23.54 -1.99
N ILE A 247 -52.54 -24.46 -2.80
CA ILE A 247 -52.56 -24.35 -4.25
C ILE A 247 -53.48 -23.22 -4.70
N GLN A 248 -54.70 -23.14 -4.15
CA GLN A 248 -55.65 -22.07 -4.47
C GLN A 248 -55.11 -20.69 -4.09
N LYS A 249 -54.50 -20.57 -2.90
CA LYS A 249 -53.86 -19.33 -2.47
C LYS A 249 -52.69 -18.93 -3.37
N ALA A 250 -51.93 -19.90 -3.86
CA ALA A 250 -50.85 -19.65 -4.82
C ALA A 250 -51.40 -19.15 -6.16
N GLU A 251 -52.49 -19.72 -6.64
CA GLU A 251 -53.20 -19.29 -7.85
C GLU A 251 -53.69 -17.84 -7.75
N GLU A 252 -54.41 -17.50 -6.68
CA GLU A 252 -54.89 -16.14 -6.44
C GLU A 252 -53.76 -15.12 -6.34
N THR A 253 -52.64 -15.52 -5.74
CA THR A 253 -51.45 -14.66 -5.61
C THR A 253 -50.82 -14.39 -6.97
N LEU A 254 -50.69 -15.40 -7.83
CA LEU A 254 -50.18 -15.23 -9.19
C LEU A 254 -51.07 -14.30 -10.02
N ILE A 255 -52.39 -14.49 -9.94
CA ILE A 255 -53.36 -13.65 -10.64
C ILE A 255 -53.22 -12.19 -10.19
N LYS A 256 -53.10 -11.93 -8.88
CA LYS A 256 -52.91 -10.57 -8.34
C LYS A 256 -51.62 -9.93 -8.82
N ILE A 257 -50.52 -10.70 -8.87
CA ILE A 257 -49.24 -10.20 -9.38
C ILE A 257 -49.37 -9.84 -10.86
N MET A 258 -49.94 -10.71 -11.68
CA MET A 258 -50.15 -10.45 -13.11
C MET A 258 -51.06 -9.23 -13.33
N GLN A 259 -52.14 -9.09 -12.55
CA GLN A 259 -53.03 -7.93 -12.61
C GLN A 259 -52.36 -6.63 -12.14
N SER A 260 -51.47 -6.69 -11.15
CA SER A 260 -50.76 -5.50 -10.65
C SER A 260 -49.72 -4.97 -11.64
N GLU A 261 -49.22 -5.83 -12.52
CA GLU A 261 -48.20 -5.50 -13.52
C GLU A 261 -48.79 -5.22 -14.92
N TRP A 262 -50.10 -5.42 -15.08
CA TRP A 262 -50.82 -5.14 -16.31
C TRP A 262 -51.92 -4.08 -16.04
N PRO A 263 -51.61 -2.78 -16.20
CA PRO A 263 -52.63 -1.75 -16.15
C PRO A 263 -53.74 -2.06 -17.15
N SER A 264 -54.98 -1.79 -16.76
CA SER A 264 -56.20 -2.05 -17.54
C SER A 264 -56.30 -1.19 -18.80
N GLU A 265 -55.45 -1.45 -19.79
CA GLU A 265 -55.50 -0.89 -21.14
C GLU A 265 -55.69 -2.00 -22.18
N ILE A 266 -56.77 -2.78 -22.05
CA ILE A 266 -57.45 -3.37 -23.21
C ILE A 266 -58.96 -3.32 -22.89
N ARG A 267 -59.56 -2.16 -23.13
CA ARG A 267 -60.97 -2.06 -23.51
C ARG A 267 -60.99 -1.73 -24.99
N GLU A 268 -61.09 -2.76 -25.83
CA GLU A 268 -61.71 -2.63 -27.15
C GLU A 268 -63.21 -2.89 -26.99
#